data_AF-A0A7C7GLZ8-F1
#
_entry.id   AF-A0A7C7GLZ8-F1
#
_cell.length_a   1.000
_cell.length_b   1.000
_cell.length_c   1.000
_cell.angle_alpha   90.00
_cell.angle_beta   90.00
_cell.angle_gamma   90.00
#
_symmetry.space_group_name_H-M   'P 1'
#
loop_
_entity.id
_entity.type
_entity.pdbx_description
1 polymer ?
#
loop_
_entity_poly.entity_id
_entity_poly.type
_entity_poly.pdbx_seq_one_letter_code
_entity_poly.pdbx_strand_id
1 'polypeptide(L)'
;MAAVRVPLFRSENTGTIPAGADEMLFQLRYNMSQTGSSRLIPGANDATLVSSYPIAIYSYSVQVVGDFYGSLYQTYGLYVNEPALSNYDLGNDAFVRGLKQVKMIAGTSTTLSRATITYRAKKNPKSKWATHGKWKRPPIFLGPDAGDLFNISVFNASASTNRTVNSLLEIHSWKQFT
;
A
#
# COMPACT_ATOMS: atom_id res chain seq x y z
N MET A 1 -2.23 -11.63 -22.55
CA MET A 1 -1.45 -10.69 -21.73
C MET A 1 -0.33 -11.47 -21.06
N ALA A 2 0.92 -11.17 -21.41
CA ALA A 2 2.06 -11.81 -20.77
C ALA A 2 2.30 -11.13 -19.42
N ALA A 3 2.76 -11.88 -18.41
CA ALA A 3 3.03 -11.33 -17.10
C ALA A 3 4.50 -11.58 -16.73
N VAL A 4 5.23 -10.51 -16.48
CA VAL A 4 6.65 -10.57 -16.12
C VAL A 4 6.80 -10.33 -14.63
N ARG A 5 7.65 -11.12 -13.96
CA ARG A 5 7.94 -10.92 -12.54
C ARG A 5 8.76 -9.65 -12.36
N VAL A 6 8.34 -8.79 -11.43
CA VAL A 6 9.13 -7.62 -11.02
C VAL A 6 10.14 -8.07 -9.94
N PRO A 7 11.39 -7.57 -9.95
CA PRO A 7 12.38 -7.88 -8.91
C PRO A 7 11.85 -7.60 -7.50
N LEU A 8 12.43 -8.26 -6.50
CA LEU A 8 12.12 -7.94 -5.10
C LEU A 8 12.47 -6.48 -4.84
N PHE A 9 11.62 -5.80 -4.09
CA PHE A 9 11.83 -4.42 -3.68
C PHE A 9 11.94 -4.33 -2.17
N ARG A 10 12.87 -3.50 -1.70
CA ARG A 10 13.09 -3.15 -0.31
C ARG A 10 13.31 -1.64 -0.19
N SER A 11 12.67 -1.05 0.80
CA SER A 11 12.83 0.35 1.16
C SER A 11 12.92 0.50 2.67
N GLU A 12 13.90 1.28 3.12
CA GLU A 12 14.07 1.66 4.51
C GLU A 12 13.99 3.17 4.63
N ASN A 13 13.01 3.66 5.36
CA ASN A 13 12.83 5.08 5.61
C ASN A 13 12.95 5.36 7.12
N THR A 14 13.84 6.29 7.45
CA THR A 14 13.97 6.86 8.79
C THR A 14 13.51 8.31 8.74
N GLY A 15 12.61 8.70 9.63
CA GLY A 15 12.05 10.05 9.62
C GLY A 15 11.44 10.46 10.95
N THR A 16 10.80 11.63 10.95
CA THR A 16 10.05 12.16 12.08
C THR A 16 8.64 12.50 11.65
N ILE A 17 7.63 11.98 12.35
CA ILE A 17 6.22 12.25 12.06
C ILE A 17 5.68 13.23 13.10
N PRO A 18 5.13 14.39 12.69
CA PRO A 18 4.46 15.31 13.61
C PRO A 18 3.27 14.67 14.34
N ALA A 19 2.89 15.22 15.48
CA ALA A 19 1.69 14.78 16.20
C ALA A 19 0.43 15.03 15.36
N GLY A 20 -0.45 14.03 15.25
CA GLY A 20 -1.69 14.12 14.47
C GLY A 20 -1.48 14.20 12.96
N ALA A 21 -0.29 13.84 12.47
CA ALA A 21 0.04 13.83 11.05
C ALA A 21 0.24 12.41 10.51
N ASP A 22 0.05 12.30 9.19
CA ASP A 22 0.32 11.12 8.39
C ASP A 22 1.64 11.30 7.63
N GLU A 23 2.41 10.22 7.51
CA GLU A 23 3.61 10.16 6.68
C GLU A 23 3.46 9.02 5.67
N MET A 24 3.71 9.31 4.39
CA MET A 24 3.69 8.30 3.33
C MET A 24 5.01 7.54 3.33
N LEU A 25 4.94 6.22 3.50
CA LEU A 25 6.11 5.35 3.48
C LEU A 25 6.43 4.83 2.08
N PHE A 26 5.38 4.62 1.28
CA PHE A 26 5.51 4.09 -0.08
C PHE A 26 4.29 4.39 -0.93
N GLN A 27 4.54 4.65 -2.20
CA GLN A 27 3.53 4.85 -3.24
C GLN A 27 3.91 4.10 -4.51
N LEU A 28 2.93 3.41 -5.08
CA LEU A 28 3.00 2.80 -6.39
C LEU A 28 1.83 3.25 -7.24
N ARG A 29 2.15 3.78 -8.42
CA ARG A 29 1.16 4.29 -9.36
C ARG A 29 1.20 3.55 -10.70
N TYR A 30 0.03 3.25 -11.23
CA TYR A 30 -0.15 2.91 -12.65
C TYR A 30 -0.45 4.21 -13.43
N ASN A 31 0.29 4.48 -14.50
CA ASN A 31 0.07 5.65 -15.34
C ASN A 31 0.40 5.33 -16.79
N MET A 32 -0.62 5.00 -17.58
CA MET A 32 -0.44 4.64 -18.99
C MET A 32 0.05 5.80 -19.86
N SER A 33 -0.13 7.05 -19.42
CA SER A 33 0.31 8.24 -20.15
C SER A 33 1.81 8.51 -20.01
N GLN A 34 2.52 7.77 -19.14
CA GLN A 34 3.95 7.94 -18.95
C GLN A 34 4.72 7.35 -20.13
N THR A 35 5.17 8.22 -21.03
CA THR A 35 6.01 7.86 -22.19
C THR A 35 7.42 7.45 -21.73
N GLY A 36 7.92 6.33 -22.23
CA GLY A 36 9.30 5.86 -21.98
C GLY A 36 9.49 4.88 -20.81
N SER A 37 8.44 4.55 -20.05
CA SER A 37 8.58 3.59 -18.95
C SER A 37 8.55 2.16 -19.48
N SER A 38 9.74 1.58 -19.58
CA SER A 38 9.98 0.15 -19.78
C SER A 38 9.53 -0.64 -18.54
N ARG A 39 9.80 -1.95 -18.52
CA ARG A 39 9.53 -2.83 -17.39
C ARG A 39 9.88 -2.15 -16.06
N LEU A 40 9.01 -2.23 -15.05
CA LEU A 40 9.27 -1.63 -13.74
C LEU A 40 10.51 -2.32 -13.12
N ILE A 41 11.58 -1.56 -12.94
CA ILE A 41 12.79 -1.98 -12.24
C ILE A 41 12.93 -1.05 -11.03
N PRO A 42 12.44 -1.46 -9.87
CA PRO A 42 12.45 -0.61 -8.68
C PRO A 42 13.89 -0.47 -8.14
N GLY A 43 14.31 0.75 -7.81
CA GLY A 43 15.52 1.01 -7.04
C GLY A 43 15.31 0.68 -5.57
N ALA A 44 16.41 0.47 -4.83
CA ALA A 44 16.32 0.37 -3.39
C ALA A 44 15.97 1.74 -2.80
N ASN A 45 15.08 1.77 -1.81
CA ASN A 45 14.63 2.99 -1.11
C ASN A 45 13.79 3.99 -1.93
N ASP A 46 13.30 3.61 -3.12
CA ASP A 46 12.36 4.45 -3.87
C ASP A 46 11.03 4.58 -3.11
N ALA A 47 10.71 5.77 -2.60
CA ALA A 47 9.44 6.04 -1.92
C ALA A 47 8.25 6.08 -2.90
N THR A 48 8.49 6.44 -4.15
CA THR A 48 7.46 6.59 -5.19
C THR A 48 7.86 5.86 -6.45
N LEU A 49 7.04 4.90 -6.88
CA LEU A 49 7.21 4.13 -8.10
C LEU A 49 6.05 4.36 -9.06
N VAL A 50 6.35 4.42 -10.36
CA VAL A 50 5.33 4.58 -11.41
C VAL A 50 5.56 3.57 -12.53
N SER A 51 4.49 2.94 -12.99
CA SER A 51 4.50 1.97 -14.08
C SER A 51 3.49 2.32 -15.16
N SER A 52 3.90 2.25 -16.42
CA SER A 52 3.04 2.37 -17.61
C SER A 52 2.18 1.13 -17.87
N TYR A 53 2.52 0.00 -17.25
CA TYR A 53 1.84 -1.28 -17.40
C TYR A 53 1.07 -1.66 -16.12
N PRO A 54 -0.04 -2.40 -16.23
CA PRO A 54 -0.76 -2.91 -15.07
C PRO A 54 0.14 -3.75 -14.16
N ILE A 55 -0.10 -3.70 -12.85
CA ILE A 55 0.69 -4.40 -11.84
C ILE A 55 -0.22 -5.25 -10.95
N ALA A 56 0.25 -6.43 -10.53
CA ALA A 56 -0.34 -7.18 -9.43
C ALA A 56 0.68 -7.37 -8.31
N ILE A 57 0.35 -6.93 -7.09
CA ILE A 57 1.08 -7.25 -5.88
C ILE A 57 0.45 -8.49 -5.24
N TYR A 58 1.26 -9.52 -5.05
CA TYR A 58 0.84 -10.77 -4.41
C TYR A 58 1.27 -10.85 -2.96
N SER A 59 2.34 -10.18 -2.55
CA SER A 59 2.74 -10.14 -1.15
C SER A 59 3.71 -9.03 -0.84
N TYR A 60 3.53 -8.43 0.33
CA TYR A 60 4.44 -7.44 0.90
C TYR A 60 4.45 -7.55 2.44
N SER A 61 5.47 -7.01 3.07
CA SER A 61 5.53 -6.79 4.51
C SER A 61 6.02 -5.38 4.80
N VAL A 62 5.38 -4.73 5.75
CA VAL A 62 5.81 -3.45 6.28
C VAL A 62 5.99 -3.61 7.78
N GLN A 63 7.13 -3.18 8.26
CA GLN A 63 7.42 -3.05 9.66
C GLN A 63 7.68 -1.57 9.95
N VAL A 64 7.06 -1.07 11.00
CA VAL A 64 7.32 0.26 11.55
C VAL A 64 7.73 0.08 12.99
N VAL A 65 8.86 0.66 13.37
CA VAL A 65 9.38 0.72 14.72
C VAL A 65 9.58 2.18 15.08
N GLY A 66 9.09 2.58 16.24
CA GLY A 66 9.27 3.94 16.74
C GLY A 66 8.89 4.02 18.21
N ASP A 67 8.87 5.22 18.75
CA ASP A 67 8.55 5.48 20.16
C ASP A 67 7.14 6.06 20.34
N PHE A 68 6.22 5.74 19.42
CA PHE A 68 4.90 6.38 19.32
C PHE A 68 3.73 5.41 19.36
N TYR A 69 2.55 5.96 19.69
CA TYR A 69 1.27 5.32 19.44
C TYR A 69 0.80 5.71 18.04
N GLY A 70 0.68 4.74 17.16
CA GLY A 70 0.36 5.02 15.76
C GLY A 70 -0.33 3.87 15.05
N SER A 71 -0.89 4.21 13.89
CA SER A 71 -1.57 3.29 13.01
C SER A 71 -0.79 3.17 11.72
N LEU A 72 -0.38 1.97 11.35
CA LEU A 72 0.04 1.70 9.97
C LEU A 72 -1.21 1.35 9.16
N TYR A 73 -1.31 1.87 7.94
CA TYR A 73 -2.44 1.61 7.06
C TYR A 73 -2.03 1.54 5.59
N GLN A 74 -2.87 0.84 4.82
CA GLN A 74 -2.73 0.69 3.38
C GLN A 74 -3.94 1.30 2.70
N THR A 75 -3.73 2.12 1.67
CA THR A 75 -4.79 2.68 0.83
C THR A 75 -4.64 2.29 -0.62
N TYR A 76 -5.77 2.25 -1.31
CA TYR A 76 -5.88 1.87 -2.71
C TYR A 76 -7.00 2.67 -3.36
N GLY A 77 -6.76 3.22 -4.55
CA GLY A 77 -7.75 4.05 -5.22
C GLY A 77 -7.24 4.72 -6.49
N LEU A 78 -7.79 5.90 -6.78
CA LEU A 78 -7.38 6.75 -7.89
C LEU A 78 -6.42 7.85 -7.42
N TYR A 79 -5.37 8.15 -8.19
CA TYR A 79 -4.35 9.15 -7.88
C TYR A 79 -4.94 10.55 -7.69
N VAL A 80 -5.97 10.90 -8.47
CA VAL A 80 -6.67 12.19 -8.32
C VAL A 80 -7.36 12.38 -6.96
N ASN A 81 -7.58 11.28 -6.23
CA ASN A 81 -8.18 11.28 -4.90
C ASN A 81 -7.14 11.11 -3.78
N GLU A 82 -5.84 11.11 -4.11
CA GLU A 82 -4.75 10.88 -3.17
C GLU A 82 -4.78 11.78 -1.93
N PRO A 83 -5.09 13.10 -2.01
CA PRO A 83 -5.23 13.93 -0.82
C PRO A 83 -6.28 13.43 0.17
N ALA A 84 -7.40 12.90 -0.35
CA ALA A 84 -8.47 12.32 0.48
C ALA A 84 -8.14 10.92 1.00
N LEU A 85 -7.19 10.21 0.38
CA LEU A 85 -6.69 8.91 0.81
C LEU A 85 -5.53 9.02 1.81
N SER A 86 -4.85 10.17 1.84
CA SER A 86 -3.71 10.44 2.72
C SER A 86 -4.12 10.80 4.15
N ASN A 87 -5.29 11.43 4.35
CA ASN A 87 -5.79 11.82 5.67
C ASN A 87 -6.45 10.64 6.39
N TYR A 88 -5.82 10.16 7.47
CA TYR A 88 -6.41 9.19 8.38
C TYR A 88 -7.43 9.87 9.31
N ASP A 89 -8.64 10.10 8.80
CA ASP A 89 -9.78 10.50 9.65
C ASP A 89 -10.89 9.45 9.56
N LEU A 90 -10.96 8.56 10.56
CA LEU A 90 -12.04 7.57 10.68
C LEU A 90 -13.41 8.20 10.98
N GLY A 91 -13.46 9.47 11.38
CA GLY A 91 -14.68 10.28 11.50
C GLY A 91 -15.11 10.91 10.17
N ASN A 92 -14.25 10.88 9.14
CA ASN A 92 -14.57 11.41 7.82
C ASN A 92 -15.39 10.38 7.02
N ASP A 93 -16.69 10.64 6.95
CA ASP A 93 -17.67 9.81 6.25
C ASP A 93 -17.34 9.61 4.76
N ALA A 94 -16.65 10.56 4.11
CA ALA A 94 -16.20 10.44 2.73
C ALA A 94 -15.00 9.51 2.59
N PHE A 95 -14.05 9.55 3.53
CA PHE A 95 -12.95 8.58 3.62
C PHE A 95 -13.51 7.18 3.87
N VAL A 96 -14.39 7.00 4.86
CA VAL A 96 -15.02 5.71 5.18
C VAL A 96 -15.87 5.16 4.03
N ARG A 97 -16.56 6.01 3.26
CA ARG A 97 -17.28 5.60 2.04
C ARG A 97 -16.34 5.25 0.90
N GLY A 98 -15.24 5.98 0.71
CA GLY A 98 -14.17 5.61 -0.23
C GLY A 98 -13.54 4.26 0.12
N LEU A 99 -13.25 4.01 1.40
CA LEU A 99 -12.78 2.74 1.91
C LEU A 99 -13.77 1.58 1.67
N LYS A 100 -15.08 1.84 1.78
CA LYS A 100 -16.16 0.85 1.56
C LYS A 100 -16.47 0.60 0.07
N GLN A 101 -16.40 1.62 -0.78
CA GLN A 101 -16.69 1.50 -2.22
C GLN A 101 -15.57 0.77 -2.97
N VAL A 102 -14.31 0.89 -2.54
CA VAL A 102 -13.14 0.34 -3.24
C VAL A 102 -12.63 -1.00 -2.64
N LYS A 103 -13.30 -1.53 -1.59
CA LYS A 103 -13.20 -2.91 -1.09
C LYS A 103 -11.79 -3.47 -0.77
N MET A 104 -10.73 -2.69 -0.54
CA MET A 104 -9.41 -3.27 -0.21
C MET A 104 -8.59 -2.43 0.79
N ILE A 105 -8.91 -2.53 2.09
CA ILE A 105 -7.93 -2.32 3.17
C ILE A 105 -7.28 -3.68 3.46
N ALA A 106 -5.96 -3.80 3.31
CA ALA A 106 -5.26 -5.04 3.66
C ALA A 106 -4.89 -5.16 5.15
N GLY A 107 -5.07 -4.10 5.94
CA GLY A 107 -4.98 -4.14 7.39
C GLY A 107 -4.72 -2.76 7.98
N THR A 108 -5.06 -2.62 9.24
CA THR A 108 -4.54 -1.59 10.13
C THR A 108 -3.82 -2.30 11.28
N SER A 109 -2.72 -1.73 11.76
CA SER A 109 -2.03 -2.24 12.96
C SER A 109 -1.80 -1.08 13.90
N THR A 110 -2.38 -1.17 15.10
CA THR A 110 -2.18 -0.23 16.20
C THR A 110 -1.34 -0.90 17.28
N THR A 111 -0.22 -0.31 17.63
CA THR A 111 0.63 -0.81 18.72
C THR A 111 1.44 0.32 19.33
N LEU A 112 1.85 0.11 20.59
CA LEU A 112 2.93 0.87 21.19
C LEU A 112 4.26 0.30 20.66
N SER A 113 5.12 1.15 20.13
CA SER A 113 6.51 0.84 19.74
C SER A 113 6.78 0.10 18.42
N ARG A 114 6.00 -0.94 18.07
CA ARG A 114 6.24 -1.71 16.83
C ARG A 114 4.95 -2.14 16.15
N ALA A 115 4.68 -1.64 14.95
CA ALA A 115 3.56 -2.05 14.12
C ALA A 115 4.05 -2.91 12.94
N THR A 116 3.27 -3.89 12.52
CA THR A 116 3.60 -4.72 11.35
C THR A 116 2.35 -5.07 10.58
N ILE A 117 2.38 -4.83 9.26
CA ILE A 117 1.35 -5.29 8.34
C ILE A 117 1.99 -6.24 7.35
N THR A 118 1.39 -7.42 7.22
CA THR A 118 1.78 -8.39 6.20
C THR A 118 0.60 -8.73 5.32
N TYR A 119 0.86 -8.76 4.03
CA TYR A 119 -0.12 -9.13 3.03
C TYR A 119 0.42 -10.28 2.18
N ARG A 120 -0.46 -11.26 1.94
CA ARG A 120 -0.21 -12.40 1.08
C ARG A 120 -1.50 -12.81 0.39
N ALA A 121 -1.51 -12.68 -0.93
CA ALA A 121 -2.56 -13.16 -1.81
C ALA A 121 -2.57 -14.70 -1.86
N LYS A 122 -3.75 -15.31 -1.97
CA LYS A 122 -3.85 -16.75 -2.22
C LYS A 122 -3.62 -17.05 -3.70
N LYS A 123 -2.74 -18.01 -4.01
CA LYS A 123 -2.12 -18.27 -5.32
C LYS A 123 -3.07 -18.77 -6.43
N ASN A 124 -4.40 -18.68 -6.32
CA ASN A 124 -5.28 -19.23 -7.37
C ASN A 124 -6.69 -18.58 -7.44
N PRO A 125 -6.98 -17.73 -8.45
CA PRO A 125 -8.34 -17.27 -8.74
C PRO A 125 -9.20 -18.31 -9.49
N LYS A 126 -8.65 -19.47 -9.90
CA LYS A 126 -9.39 -20.47 -10.71
C LYS A 126 -10.37 -21.34 -9.95
N SER A 127 -10.40 -21.33 -8.62
CA SER A 127 -11.44 -22.04 -7.85
C SER A 127 -12.71 -21.17 -7.87
N LYS A 128 -13.52 -21.37 -8.91
CA LYS A 128 -14.76 -20.65 -9.21
C LYS A 128 -15.84 -20.76 -8.13
N TRP A 129 -15.71 -21.63 -7.15
CA TRP A 129 -16.66 -21.71 -6.04
C TRP A 129 -15.90 -21.56 -4.74
N ALA A 130 -15.99 -20.36 -4.13
CA ALA A 130 -15.69 -20.21 -2.72
C ALA A 130 -16.81 -20.92 -1.95
N THR A 131 -16.60 -22.20 -1.64
CA THR A 131 -17.31 -22.87 -0.55
C THR A 131 -17.12 -22.04 0.71
N HIS A 132 -18.24 -21.84 1.42
CA HIS A 132 -18.46 -20.89 2.50
C HIS A 132 -17.26 -20.61 3.42
N GLY A 133 -17.08 -19.32 3.76
CA GLY A 133 -16.39 -18.89 4.98
C GLY A 133 -14.90 -18.58 4.90
N LYS A 134 -14.19 -18.91 3.80
CA LYS A 134 -12.77 -18.54 3.66
C LYS A 134 -12.60 -17.30 2.79
N TRP A 135 -12.41 -16.13 3.41
CA TRP A 135 -11.93 -14.93 2.72
C TRP A 135 -10.66 -15.30 1.91
N LYS A 136 -10.78 -15.30 0.58
CA LYS A 136 -9.64 -15.39 -0.33
C LYS A 136 -9.16 -13.95 -0.52
N ARG A 137 -7.91 -13.66 -0.14
CA ARG A 137 -7.28 -12.35 -0.41
C ARG A 137 -6.82 -12.35 -1.87
N PRO A 138 -7.50 -11.68 -2.81
CA PRO A 138 -7.06 -11.57 -4.20
C PRO A 138 -5.84 -10.64 -4.26
N PRO A 139 -4.95 -10.78 -5.26
CA PRO A 139 -3.84 -9.84 -5.49
C PRO A 139 -4.33 -8.40 -5.57
N ILE A 140 -3.52 -7.45 -5.09
CA ILE A 140 -3.78 -6.02 -5.29
C ILE A 140 -3.40 -5.72 -6.73
N PHE A 141 -4.37 -5.31 -7.54
CA PHE A 141 -4.16 -5.07 -8.96
C PHE A 141 -4.22 -3.56 -9.23
N LEU A 142 -3.27 -3.00 -9.97
CA LEU A 142 -3.27 -1.62 -10.42
C LEU A 142 -3.42 -1.64 -11.94
N GLY A 143 -4.40 -0.92 -12.46
CA GLY A 143 -4.73 -0.95 -13.88
C GLY A 143 -6.00 -0.17 -14.21
N PRO A 144 -6.40 -0.11 -15.49
CA PRO A 144 -7.49 0.73 -15.97
C PRO A 144 -8.82 0.55 -15.22
N ASP A 145 -9.16 -0.69 -14.88
CA ASP A 145 -10.48 -1.05 -14.32
C ASP A 145 -10.48 -1.29 -12.81
N ALA A 146 -9.31 -1.22 -12.16
CA ALA A 146 -9.19 -1.55 -10.74
C ALA A 146 -8.90 -0.32 -9.87
N GLY A 147 -8.17 0.67 -10.41
CA GLY A 147 -7.55 1.75 -9.63
C GLY A 147 -6.09 1.90 -10.03
N ASP A 148 -5.54 3.11 -9.87
CA ASP A 148 -4.20 3.45 -10.37
C ASP A 148 -3.21 3.83 -9.26
N LEU A 149 -3.63 3.80 -7.98
CA LEU A 149 -2.81 4.16 -6.83
C LEU A 149 -2.85 3.09 -5.73
N PHE A 150 -1.66 2.75 -5.22
CA PHE A 150 -1.46 1.94 -4.02
C PHE A 150 -0.48 2.66 -3.10
N ASN A 151 -0.90 2.94 -1.86
CA ASN A 151 -0.10 3.66 -0.87
C ASN A 151 -0.04 2.92 0.47
N ILE A 152 1.07 3.14 1.17
CA ILE A 152 1.28 2.68 2.54
C ILE A 152 1.73 3.90 3.34
N SER A 153 1.04 4.15 4.44
CA SER A 153 1.27 5.32 5.27
C SER A 153 1.19 4.97 6.74
N VAL A 154 1.73 5.85 7.57
CA VAL A 154 1.72 5.74 9.02
C VAL A 154 1.17 7.01 9.64
N PHE A 155 0.25 6.85 10.57
CA PHE A 155 -0.35 7.93 11.33
C PHE A 155 0.28 7.99 12.73
N ASN A 156 0.69 9.19 13.16
CA ASN A 156 1.07 9.44 14.54
C ASN A 156 -0.15 9.91 15.35
N ALA A 157 -0.76 8.98 16.08
CA ALA A 157 -1.89 9.25 16.97
C ALA A 157 -1.45 9.82 18.35
N SER A 158 -0.17 10.12 18.55
CA SER A 158 0.33 10.67 19.80
C SER A 158 -0.08 12.14 19.96
N ALA A 159 -0.53 12.52 21.15
CA ALA A 159 -1.24 13.78 21.38
C ALA A 159 -0.40 15.07 21.29
N SER A 160 0.93 15.03 21.31
CA SER A 160 1.70 16.29 21.50
C SER A 160 3.16 16.33 21.05
N THR A 161 3.73 15.28 20.48
CA THR A 161 5.18 15.25 20.17
C THR A 161 5.47 14.64 18.80
N ASN A 162 6.46 15.22 18.10
CA ASN A 162 7.07 14.62 16.93
C ASN A 162 7.77 13.34 17.34
N ARG A 163 7.62 12.28 16.53
CA ARG A 163 8.11 10.95 16.88
C ARG A 163 9.00 10.40 15.81
N THR A 164 10.07 9.74 16.25
CA THR A 164 10.99 9.07 15.34
C THR A 164 10.34 7.80 14.81
N VAL A 165 10.44 7.60 13.51
CA VAL A 165 9.92 6.42 12.83
C VAL A 165 11.03 5.77 12.01
N ASN A 166 11.22 4.47 12.20
CA ASN A 166 12.02 3.63 11.34
C ASN A 166 11.08 2.64 10.67
N SER A 167 11.02 2.67 9.35
CA SER A 167 10.17 1.78 8.57
C SER A 167 10.99 0.94 7.62
N LEU A 168 10.56 -0.30 7.45
CA LEU A 168 11.07 -1.26 6.48
C LEU A 168 9.88 -1.78 5.69
N LEU A 169 9.89 -1.58 4.38
CA LEU A 169 8.95 -2.16 3.44
C LEU A 169 9.66 -3.15 2.53
N GLU A 170 9.08 -4.33 2.36
CA GLU A 170 9.53 -5.32 1.40
C GLU A 170 8.35 -5.82 0.54
N ILE A 171 8.48 -5.75 -0.79
CA ILE A 171 7.54 -6.37 -1.73
C ILE A 171 8.17 -7.66 -2.24
N HIS A 172 7.69 -8.78 -1.70
CA HIS A 172 8.23 -10.11 -1.95
C HIS A 172 7.84 -10.68 -3.32
N SER A 173 6.63 -10.38 -3.79
CA SER A 173 6.09 -10.95 -5.01
C SER A 173 5.09 -10.03 -5.68
N TRP A 174 5.39 -9.68 -6.92
CA TRP A 174 4.58 -8.86 -7.78
C TRP A 174 4.91 -9.11 -9.26
N LYS A 175 3.95 -8.79 -10.12
CA LYS A 175 4.06 -8.97 -11.56
C LYS A 175 3.57 -7.71 -12.27
N GLN A 176 4.16 -7.45 -13.42
CA GLN A 176 3.74 -6.43 -14.37
C GLN A 176 3.17 -7.14 -15.61
N PHE A 177 2.09 -6.62 -16.17
CA PHE A 177 1.39 -7.22 -17.30
C PHE A 177 1.67 -6.42 -18.58
N THR A 178 2.18 -7.10 -19.60
CA THR A 178 2.51 -6.56 -20.92
C THR A 178 1.61 -7.15 -21.99
#